data_AF-A0A2G8S5E9-F1
#
_entry.id   AF-A0A2G8S5E9-F1
#
_cell.length_a   1.000
_cell.length_b   1.000
_cell.length_c   1.000
_cell.angle_alpha   90.00
_cell.angle_beta   90.00
_cell.angle_gamma   90.00
#
_symmetry.space_group_name_H-M   'P 1'
#
loop_
_entity.id
_entity.type
_entity.pdbx_description
1 polymer ?
#
loop_
_entity_poly.entity_id
_entity_poly.type
_entity_poly.pdbx_seq_one_letter_code
_entity_poly.pdbx_strand_id
1 'polypeptide(L)'
;MYHRTFRMPQLSEKARALYVVAYGAERYERYSDTHTTPHGASPPYFDDRAHTYTPPEFYHRPEHDVESIYWSMVSALLHVRPTAVEAEPEAPKVFMEAWEDLLKHRIPDPDEGYCDPRANFLSKKPAEWSKLLLGDLKSLGPLLEDISRQVRPEYALCGDGLLPDHLHEAVQRLILQYLVDYNDTPIPLDPNRLRPIPKLQRSIVA
;
A
#
# COMPACT_ATOMS: atom_id res chain seq x y z
N MET A 1 -0.04 -12.12 23.91
CA MET A 1 0.22 -11.28 22.73
C MET A 1 -0.83 -11.68 21.70
N TYR A 2 -1.89 -10.86 21.50
CA TYR A 2 -2.94 -11.25 20.55
C TYR A 2 -2.41 -11.03 19.13
N HIS A 3 -2.13 -12.13 18.43
CA HIS A 3 -1.95 -12.10 16.97
C HIS A 3 -3.29 -11.65 16.38
N ARG A 4 -3.43 -10.35 16.07
CA ARG A 4 -4.50 -9.91 15.17
C ARG A 4 -4.17 -10.51 13.82
N THR A 5 -4.77 -11.66 13.51
CA THR A 5 -4.91 -12.10 12.13
C THR A 5 -5.80 -11.07 11.45
N PHE A 6 -5.26 -10.42 10.42
CA PHE A 6 -6.08 -9.57 9.57
C PHE A 6 -6.92 -10.48 8.68
N ARG A 7 -7.85 -9.93 7.91
CA ARG A 7 -8.78 -10.70 7.10
C ARG A 7 -8.78 -10.19 5.67
N MET A 8 -9.18 -11.03 4.72
CA MET A 8 -9.56 -10.60 3.38
C MET A 8 -10.65 -9.53 3.51
N PRO A 9 -10.45 -8.34 2.91
CA PRO A 9 -11.44 -7.27 2.92
C PRO A 9 -12.80 -7.76 2.42
N GLN A 10 -13.85 -7.38 3.15
CA GLN A 10 -15.22 -7.73 2.81
C GLN A 10 -15.85 -6.59 2.04
N LEU A 11 -16.61 -6.93 1.00
CA LEU A 11 -17.38 -5.97 0.23
C LEU A 11 -18.79 -5.82 0.82
N SER A 12 -19.29 -4.60 0.84
CA SER A 12 -20.72 -4.30 1.01
C SER A 12 -21.55 -5.01 -0.05
N GLU A 13 -22.86 -5.17 0.17
CA GLU A 13 -23.75 -5.84 -0.79
C GLU A 13 -23.66 -5.24 -2.20
N LYS A 14 -23.69 -3.90 -2.30
CA LYS A 14 -23.57 -3.17 -3.57
C LYS A 14 -22.21 -3.43 -4.25
N ALA A 15 -21.11 -3.32 -3.51
CA ALA A 15 -19.78 -3.56 -4.07
C ALA A 15 -19.57 -5.03 -4.46
N ARG A 16 -20.08 -5.98 -3.66
CA ARG A 16 -20.05 -7.41 -3.97
C ARG A 16 -20.86 -7.72 -5.22
N ALA A 17 -22.04 -7.14 -5.39
CA ALA A 17 -22.83 -7.32 -6.60
C ALA A 17 -22.06 -6.87 -7.85
N LEU A 18 -21.41 -5.70 -7.81
CA LEU A 18 -20.55 -5.22 -8.91
C LEU A 18 -19.36 -6.16 -9.17
N TYR A 19 -18.69 -6.62 -8.11
CA TYR A 19 -17.60 -7.58 -8.22
C TYR A 19 -18.07 -8.88 -8.90
N VAL A 20 -19.19 -9.44 -8.45
CA VAL A 20 -19.73 -10.72 -8.95
C VAL A 20 -20.14 -10.61 -10.41
N VAL A 21 -20.70 -9.47 -10.83
CA VAL A 21 -21.00 -9.22 -12.25
C VAL A 21 -19.73 -9.21 -13.10
N ALA A 22 -18.64 -8.61 -12.61
CA ALA A 22 -17.39 -8.49 -13.36
C ALA A 22 -16.55 -9.79 -13.39
N TYR A 23 -16.50 -10.52 -12.27
CA TYR A 23 -15.53 -11.61 -12.07
C TYR A 23 -16.14 -12.95 -11.65
N GLY A 24 -17.45 -12.99 -11.35
CA GLY A 24 -18.15 -14.18 -10.89
C GLY A 24 -18.09 -14.41 -9.38
N ALA A 25 -19.15 -15.03 -8.84
CA ALA A 25 -19.25 -15.37 -7.43
C ALA A 25 -18.22 -16.43 -6.99
N GLU A 26 -17.88 -17.36 -7.88
CA GLU A 26 -16.87 -18.38 -7.61
C GLU A 26 -15.51 -17.76 -7.27
N ARG A 27 -15.09 -16.71 -8.00
CA ARG A 27 -13.85 -15.99 -7.71
C ARG A 27 -13.94 -15.32 -6.34
N TYR A 28 -15.05 -14.63 -6.02
CA TYR A 28 -15.20 -13.97 -4.72
C TYR A 28 -15.03 -14.96 -3.55
N GLU A 29 -15.69 -16.12 -3.63
CA GLU A 29 -15.61 -17.15 -2.59
C GLU A 29 -14.24 -17.83 -2.52
N ARG A 30 -13.57 -18.02 -3.66
CA ARG A 30 -12.22 -18.62 -3.73
C ARG A 30 -11.21 -17.89 -2.85
N TYR A 31 -11.29 -16.57 -2.76
CA TYR A 31 -10.40 -15.75 -1.95
C TYR A 31 -10.97 -15.38 -0.58
N SER A 32 -12.16 -15.88 -0.22
CA SER A 32 -12.68 -15.72 1.13
C SER A 32 -11.78 -16.47 2.12
N ASP A 33 -11.56 -15.86 3.28
CA ASP A 33 -10.68 -16.42 4.29
C ASP A 33 -11.16 -17.79 4.78
N THR A 34 -10.19 -18.68 4.97
CA THR A 34 -10.33 -19.81 5.87
C THR A 34 -9.73 -19.44 7.23
N HIS A 35 -9.96 -20.24 8.27
CA HIS A 35 -9.43 -19.96 9.62
C HIS A 35 -7.89 -19.84 9.67
N THR A 36 -7.18 -20.33 8.65
CA THR A 36 -5.71 -20.40 8.56
C THR A 36 -5.10 -19.43 7.56
N THR A 37 -5.89 -18.65 6.80
CA THR A 37 -5.33 -17.78 5.77
C THR A 37 -4.51 -16.64 6.41
N PRO A 38 -3.19 -16.52 6.12
CA PRO A 38 -2.38 -15.45 6.67
C PRO A 38 -2.69 -14.11 6.00
N HIS A 39 -3.04 -13.12 6.81
CA HIS A 39 -3.21 -11.73 6.41
C HIS A 39 -2.61 -10.83 7.47
N GLY A 40 -1.82 -9.85 7.04
CA GLY A 40 -1.36 -8.75 7.88
C GLY A 40 -0.43 -9.14 9.04
N ALA A 41 0.52 -8.26 9.29
CA ALA A 41 1.40 -8.12 10.44
C ALA A 41 2.43 -9.19 10.82
N SER A 42 2.28 -10.50 10.60
CA SER A 42 3.38 -11.44 10.88
C SER A 42 3.20 -12.77 10.16
N PRO A 43 4.16 -13.17 9.30
CA PRO A 43 4.24 -14.53 8.82
C PRO A 43 4.29 -15.54 9.97
N PRO A 44 3.58 -16.69 9.90
CA PRO A 44 3.55 -17.67 10.97
C PRO A 44 4.90 -18.32 11.25
N TYR A 45 5.85 -18.24 10.31
CA TYR A 45 7.19 -18.83 10.38
C TYR A 45 8.30 -17.82 10.69
N PHE A 46 8.00 -16.76 11.46
CA PHE A 46 9.06 -15.96 12.09
C PHE A 46 9.70 -16.78 13.23
N ASP A 47 10.45 -17.82 12.88
CA ASP A 47 11.37 -18.50 13.80
C ASP A 47 12.73 -17.82 13.67
N ASP A 48 13.20 -17.16 14.73
CA ASP A 48 14.51 -16.51 14.85
C ASP A 48 15.70 -17.48 14.64
N ARG A 49 15.44 -18.77 14.36
CA ARG A 49 16.41 -19.87 14.27
C ARG A 49 16.71 -20.38 12.86
N ALA A 50 16.24 -19.74 11.79
CA ALA A 50 16.64 -20.13 10.42
C ALA A 50 18.09 -19.69 10.11
N HIS A 51 19.07 -20.30 10.78
CA HIS A 51 20.52 -20.08 10.60
C HIS A 51 21.09 -20.76 9.34
N THR A 52 20.24 -21.08 8.36
CA THR A 52 20.66 -21.54 7.03
C THR A 52 19.87 -20.78 5.97
N TYR A 53 20.08 -19.48 5.89
CA TYR A 53 19.59 -18.66 4.79
C TYR A 53 20.35 -19.05 3.52
N THR A 54 19.78 -19.94 2.72
CA THR A 54 20.13 -20.01 1.31
C THR A 54 19.30 -18.92 0.65
N PRO A 55 19.92 -17.91 0.01
CA PRO A 55 19.16 -16.89 -0.71
C PRO A 55 18.23 -17.60 -1.70
N PRO A 56 16.92 -17.36 -1.65
CA PRO A 56 16.02 -17.98 -2.61
C PRO A 56 16.43 -17.54 -4.02
N GLU A 57 16.23 -18.40 -5.02
CA GLU A 57 16.40 -17.98 -6.41
C GLU A 57 15.54 -16.76 -6.69
N PHE A 58 16.06 -15.81 -7.46
CA PHE A 58 15.29 -14.65 -7.88
C PHE A 58 14.21 -15.10 -8.86
N TYR A 59 12.94 -15.02 -8.46
CA TYR A 59 11.81 -15.31 -9.32
C TYR A 59 10.72 -14.25 -9.20
N HIS A 60 9.95 -14.06 -10.27
CA HIS A 60 8.84 -13.11 -10.29
C HIS A 60 7.72 -13.58 -9.37
N ARG A 61 7.27 -12.68 -8.51
CA ARG A 61 6.26 -12.90 -7.48
C ARG A 61 5.16 -11.87 -7.66
N PRO A 62 3.90 -12.28 -7.93
CA PRO A 62 2.81 -11.34 -8.15
C PRO A 62 2.61 -10.36 -6.98
N GLU A 63 2.90 -10.77 -5.74
CA GLU A 63 2.84 -9.89 -4.58
C GLU A 63 3.74 -8.65 -4.70
N HIS A 64 4.90 -8.75 -5.36
CA HIS A 64 5.80 -7.62 -5.60
C HIS A 64 5.23 -6.63 -6.63
N ASP A 65 4.39 -7.09 -7.56
CA ASP A 65 3.69 -6.21 -8.50
C ASP A 65 2.70 -5.32 -7.74
N VAL A 66 1.95 -5.89 -6.78
CA VAL A 66 1.02 -5.11 -5.94
C VAL A 66 1.76 -4.12 -5.06
N GLU A 67 2.88 -4.52 -4.48
CA GLU A 67 3.72 -3.62 -3.69
C GLU A 67 4.18 -2.42 -4.55
N SER A 68 4.66 -2.68 -5.77
CA SER A 68 5.07 -1.64 -6.72
C SER A 68 3.91 -0.71 -7.11
N ILE A 69 2.72 -1.26 -7.31
CA ILE A 69 1.49 -0.48 -7.55
C ILE A 69 1.15 0.38 -6.34
N TYR A 70 1.24 -0.17 -5.13
CA TYR A 70 0.99 0.56 -3.90
C TYR A 70 1.93 1.77 -3.75
N TRP A 71 3.23 1.58 -3.96
CA TRP A 71 4.19 2.69 -3.89
C TRP A 71 3.95 3.75 -4.97
N SER A 72 3.62 3.32 -6.18
CA SER A 72 3.26 4.23 -7.28
C SER A 72 1.99 5.03 -6.97
N MET A 73 0.98 4.37 -6.40
CA MET A 73 -0.26 4.99 -5.96
C MET A 73 -0.01 6.00 -4.84
N VAL A 74 0.78 5.66 -3.82
CA VAL A 74 1.15 6.59 -2.74
C VAL A 74 1.87 7.82 -3.31
N SER A 75 2.87 7.63 -4.17
CA SER A 75 3.59 8.74 -4.81
C SER A 75 2.63 9.62 -5.62
N ALA A 76 1.76 9.03 -6.44
CA ALA A 76 0.77 9.78 -7.21
C ALA A 76 -0.18 10.57 -6.31
N LEU A 77 -0.80 9.94 -5.32
CA LEU A 77 -1.77 10.57 -4.41
C LEU A 77 -1.16 11.70 -3.57
N LEU A 78 0.11 11.55 -3.19
CA LEU A 78 0.84 12.60 -2.49
C LEU A 78 1.13 13.79 -3.39
N HIS A 79 1.38 13.58 -4.68
CA HIS A 79 1.84 14.60 -5.62
C HIS A 79 0.69 15.34 -6.33
N VAL A 80 -0.44 14.67 -6.58
CA VAL A 80 -1.61 15.27 -7.24
C VAL A 80 -2.27 16.32 -6.37
N ARG A 81 -3.01 17.21 -7.03
CA ARG A 81 -3.71 18.32 -6.39
C ARG A 81 -5.20 18.29 -6.75
N PRO A 82 -6.12 18.39 -5.78
CA PRO A 82 -7.53 18.59 -6.08
C PRO A 82 -7.77 19.96 -6.73
N THR A 83 -8.69 20.04 -7.69
CA THR A 83 -8.99 21.30 -8.41
C THR A 83 -9.52 22.40 -7.49
N ALA A 84 -10.18 22.02 -6.41
CA ALA A 84 -10.76 22.94 -5.42
C ALA A 84 -9.72 23.54 -4.45
N VAL A 85 -8.44 23.12 -4.54
CA VAL A 85 -7.38 23.58 -3.64
C VAL A 85 -6.39 24.45 -4.40
N GLU A 86 -6.11 25.62 -3.84
CA GLU A 86 -5.09 26.53 -4.35
C GLU A 86 -3.70 25.91 -4.35
N ALA A 87 -2.82 26.41 -5.21
CA ALA A 87 -1.44 25.93 -5.25
C ALA A 87 -0.73 26.24 -3.92
N GLU A 88 -0.10 25.24 -3.33
CA GLU A 88 0.81 25.46 -2.22
C GLU A 88 2.06 26.19 -2.76
N PRO A 89 2.40 27.38 -2.25
CA PRO A 89 3.62 28.07 -2.68
C PRO A 89 4.89 27.28 -2.30
N GLU A 90 4.83 26.57 -1.17
CA GLU A 90 5.82 25.62 -0.70
C GLU A 90 5.09 24.47 -0.01
N ALA A 91 5.57 23.24 -0.17
CA ALA A 91 4.93 22.09 0.46
C ALA A 91 5.28 22.01 1.97
N PRO A 92 4.35 21.54 2.83
CA PRO A 92 4.59 21.40 4.26
C PRO A 92 5.80 20.50 4.56
N LYS A 93 6.56 20.82 5.61
CA LYS A 93 7.73 20.04 6.03
C LYS A 93 7.46 18.54 6.14
N VAL A 94 6.32 18.16 6.72
CA VAL A 94 5.91 16.75 6.87
C VAL A 94 5.72 16.03 5.54
N PHE A 95 5.23 16.74 4.52
CA PHE A 95 5.15 16.21 3.16
C PHE A 95 6.54 16.07 2.55
N MET A 96 7.40 17.07 2.73
CA MET A 96 8.77 17.05 2.19
C MET A 96 9.58 15.88 2.75
N GLU A 97 9.53 15.67 4.07
CA GLU A 97 10.17 14.53 4.74
C GLU A 97 9.64 13.19 4.20
N ALA A 98 8.32 13.06 4.03
CA ALA A 98 7.71 11.86 3.45
C ALA A 98 8.14 11.64 1.98
N TRP A 99 8.20 12.71 1.18
CA TRP A 99 8.65 12.63 -0.20
C TRP A 99 10.12 12.20 -0.31
N GLU A 100 10.97 12.72 0.57
CA GLU A 100 12.35 12.27 0.68
C GLU A 100 12.47 10.79 1.05
N ASP A 101 11.65 10.29 1.97
CA ASP A 101 11.62 8.87 2.32
C ASP A 101 11.29 7.99 1.10
N LEU A 102 10.38 8.44 0.23
CA LEU A 102 10.09 7.75 -1.05
C LEU A 102 11.29 7.76 -2.00
N LEU A 103 12.00 8.90 -2.10
CA LEU A 103 13.14 9.07 -3.02
C LEU A 103 14.43 8.40 -2.54
N LYS A 104 14.60 8.20 -1.23
CA LYS A 104 15.75 7.53 -0.62
C LYS A 104 15.67 6.00 -0.74
N HIS A 105 14.55 5.47 -1.23
CA HIS A 105 14.44 4.04 -1.51
C HIS A 105 15.51 3.61 -2.52
N ARG A 106 16.21 2.53 -2.19
CA ARG A 106 17.15 1.86 -3.05
C ARG A 106 17.15 0.36 -2.72
N ILE A 107 17.69 -0.41 -3.65
CA ILE A 107 18.01 -1.81 -3.41
C ILE A 107 19.40 -1.84 -2.75
N PRO A 108 19.53 -2.26 -1.50
CA PRO A 108 20.81 -2.33 -0.82
C PRO A 108 21.60 -3.58 -1.21
N ASP A 109 22.90 -3.55 -0.93
CA ASP A 109 23.67 -4.79 -0.88
C ASP A 109 23.25 -5.62 0.36
N PRO A 110 23.29 -6.97 0.29
CA PRO A 110 22.77 -7.83 1.37
C PRO A 110 23.34 -7.54 2.77
N ASP A 111 24.60 -7.09 2.86
CA ASP A 111 25.31 -6.90 4.14
C ASP A 111 25.23 -5.45 4.68
N GLU A 112 24.49 -4.57 4.02
CA GLU A 112 24.56 -3.12 4.28
C GLU A 112 23.70 -2.65 5.49
N GLY A 113 22.94 -3.56 6.13
CA GLY A 113 22.07 -3.21 7.26
C GLY A 113 21.05 -2.12 6.92
N TYR A 114 20.67 -2.00 5.65
CA TYR A 114 19.77 -0.96 5.16
C TYR A 114 18.34 -1.18 5.63
N CYS A 115 17.76 -0.15 6.24
CA CYS A 115 16.35 -0.09 6.55
C CYS A 115 15.64 0.77 5.49
N ASP A 116 14.71 0.18 4.74
CA ASP A 116 13.93 0.93 3.75
C ASP A 116 13.10 2.03 4.45
N PRO A 117 13.37 3.32 4.19
CA PRO A 117 12.66 4.43 4.83
C PRO A 117 11.15 4.42 4.50
N ARG A 118 10.75 3.78 3.39
CA ARG A 118 9.33 3.63 3.02
C ARG A 118 8.54 2.81 4.05
N ALA A 119 9.19 2.01 4.89
CA ALA A 119 8.53 1.27 5.97
C ALA A 119 7.71 2.19 6.91
N ASN A 120 8.09 3.47 7.01
CA ASN A 120 7.36 4.49 7.77
C ASN A 120 5.94 4.77 7.24
N PHE A 121 5.63 4.43 5.99
CA PHE A 121 4.29 4.57 5.40
C PHE A 121 3.36 3.41 5.77
N LEU A 122 3.92 2.21 5.90
CA LEU A 122 3.17 0.99 6.20
C LEU A 122 2.57 0.99 7.62
N SER A 123 3.05 1.87 8.50
CA SER A 123 2.57 2.02 9.87
C SER A 123 1.65 3.23 10.10
N LYS A 124 1.50 4.12 9.12
CA LYS A 124 0.75 5.38 9.28
C LYS A 124 -0.73 5.14 9.57
N LYS A 125 -1.25 5.88 10.54
CA LYS A 125 -2.68 5.99 10.87
C LYS A 125 -3.39 7.00 9.98
N PRO A 126 -4.73 6.98 9.92
CA PRO A 126 -5.49 7.87 9.03
C PRO A 126 -5.22 9.36 9.33
N ALA A 127 -5.02 9.71 10.59
CA ALA A 127 -4.65 11.06 11.01
C ALA A 127 -3.26 11.48 10.54
N GLU A 128 -2.32 10.55 10.38
CA GLU A 128 -0.99 10.81 9.85
C GLU A 128 -1.04 10.96 8.33
N TRP A 129 -1.78 10.09 7.64
CA TRP A 129 -2.07 10.25 6.21
C TRP A 129 -2.73 11.60 5.89
N SER A 130 -3.68 12.03 6.72
CA SER A 130 -4.38 13.31 6.56
C SER A 130 -3.47 14.53 6.68
N LYS A 131 -2.29 14.40 7.31
CA LYS A 131 -1.27 15.47 7.36
C LYS A 131 -0.45 15.54 6.06
N LEU A 132 -0.39 14.45 5.31
CA LEU A 132 0.39 14.35 4.07
C LEU A 132 -0.46 14.72 2.83
N LEU A 133 -1.75 14.38 2.86
CA LEU A 133 -2.67 14.56 1.74
C LEU A 133 -3.28 15.97 1.72
N LEU A 134 -3.60 16.44 0.52
CA LEU A 134 -4.06 17.80 0.29
C LEU A 134 -5.58 17.86 0.07
N GLY A 135 -6.26 18.80 0.72
CA GLY A 135 -7.71 19.01 0.58
C GLY A 135 -8.54 17.76 0.84
N ASP A 136 -9.48 17.47 -0.06
CA ASP A 136 -10.40 16.34 0.07
C ASP A 136 -9.70 14.97 -0.02
N LEU A 137 -8.48 14.90 -0.57
CA LEU A 137 -7.69 13.66 -0.57
C LEU A 137 -7.38 13.15 0.84
N LYS A 138 -7.47 13.99 1.87
CA LYS A 138 -7.33 13.56 3.28
C LYS A 138 -8.30 12.44 3.65
N SER A 139 -9.46 12.40 2.99
CA SER A 139 -10.45 11.32 3.14
C SER A 139 -9.92 9.92 2.76
N LEU A 140 -8.84 9.84 1.98
CA LEU A 140 -8.20 8.58 1.60
C LEU A 140 -7.35 7.95 2.72
N GLY A 141 -7.12 8.65 3.83
CA GLY A 141 -6.28 8.17 4.93
C GLY A 141 -6.65 6.78 5.46
N PRO A 142 -7.93 6.47 5.71
CA PRO A 142 -8.36 5.12 6.08
C PRO A 142 -8.07 4.07 5.00
N LEU A 143 -8.35 4.36 3.72
CA LEU A 143 -8.06 3.44 2.61
C LEU A 143 -6.56 3.12 2.54
N LEU A 144 -5.70 4.13 2.63
CA LEU A 144 -4.25 3.94 2.59
C LEU A 144 -3.74 3.17 3.80
N GLU A 145 -4.30 3.37 5.00
CA GLU A 145 -3.98 2.52 6.15
C GLU A 145 -4.38 1.04 5.89
N ASP A 146 -5.57 0.80 5.35
CA ASP A 146 -6.04 -0.56 5.09
C ASP A 146 -5.21 -1.27 4.02
N ILE A 147 -4.82 -0.57 2.94
CA ILE A 147 -3.92 -1.12 1.93
C ILE A 147 -2.52 -1.35 2.53
N SER A 148 -1.97 -0.40 3.30
CA SER A 148 -0.70 -0.57 4.02
C SER A 148 -0.69 -1.85 4.86
N ARG A 149 -1.79 -2.15 5.55
CA ARG A 149 -1.91 -3.35 6.39
C ARG A 149 -1.83 -4.65 5.58
N GLN A 150 -2.39 -4.65 4.37
CA GLN A 150 -2.33 -5.81 3.46
C GLN A 150 -0.95 -5.93 2.81
N VAL A 151 -0.31 -4.83 2.39
CA VAL A 151 0.99 -4.85 1.70
C VAL A 151 2.16 -5.13 2.66
N ARG A 152 2.03 -4.80 3.95
CA ARG A 152 3.12 -4.89 4.93
C ARG A 152 3.78 -6.27 5.12
N PRO A 153 3.07 -7.41 5.12
CA PRO A 153 3.70 -8.72 5.32
C PRO A 153 4.62 -9.09 4.17
N GLU A 154 5.73 -9.74 4.49
CA GLU A 154 6.50 -10.49 3.49
C GLU A 154 5.76 -11.80 3.18
N TYR A 155 4.99 -11.80 2.09
CA TYR A 155 4.17 -12.93 1.68
C TYR A 155 5.01 -14.16 1.34
N ALA A 156 6.28 -14.00 0.96
CA ALA A 156 7.21 -15.10 0.79
C ALA A 156 7.45 -15.91 2.08
N LEU A 157 7.30 -15.28 3.24
CA LEU A 157 7.48 -15.93 4.54
C LEU A 157 6.18 -16.49 5.11
N CYS A 158 5.03 -16.24 4.47
CA CYS A 158 3.72 -16.67 4.98
C CYS A 158 3.47 -18.17 4.85
N GLY A 159 4.35 -18.90 4.15
CA GLY A 159 4.24 -20.33 3.89
C GLY A 159 3.20 -20.68 2.83
N ASP A 160 2.87 -21.97 2.75
CA ASP A 160 1.92 -22.49 1.76
C ASP A 160 0.47 -22.17 2.14
N GLY A 161 -0.41 -22.09 1.13
CA GLY A 161 -1.85 -21.93 1.31
C GLY A 161 -2.42 -20.57 0.88
N LEU A 162 -1.56 -19.64 0.44
CA LEU A 162 -1.99 -18.44 -0.26
C LEU A 162 -2.01 -18.67 -1.78
N LEU A 163 -3.06 -18.16 -2.42
CA LEU A 163 -3.07 -18.07 -3.88
C LEU A 163 -2.09 -16.99 -4.35
N PRO A 164 -1.44 -17.15 -5.52
CA PRO A 164 -0.44 -16.18 -5.99
C PRO A 164 -0.95 -14.74 -6.08
N ASP A 165 -2.23 -14.54 -6.41
CA ASP A 165 -2.87 -13.23 -6.54
C ASP A 165 -3.70 -12.84 -5.31
N HIS A 166 -3.44 -13.43 -4.15
CA HIS A 166 -4.20 -13.14 -2.92
C HIS A 166 -4.08 -11.68 -2.46
N LEU A 167 -2.87 -11.11 -2.55
CA LEU A 167 -2.66 -9.69 -2.23
C LEU A 167 -3.33 -8.77 -3.27
N HIS A 168 -3.35 -9.17 -4.54
CA HIS A 168 -4.06 -8.43 -5.58
C HIS A 168 -5.55 -8.34 -5.27
N GLU A 169 -6.16 -9.48 -4.92
CA GLU A 169 -7.56 -9.56 -4.57
C GLU A 169 -7.89 -8.67 -3.36
N ALA A 170 -7.06 -8.71 -2.31
CA ALA A 170 -7.28 -7.90 -1.11
C ALA A 170 -7.25 -6.39 -1.43
N VAL A 171 -6.23 -5.92 -2.16
CA VAL A 171 -6.11 -4.51 -2.55
C VAL A 171 -7.24 -4.11 -3.51
N GLN A 172 -7.61 -4.97 -4.45
CA GLN A 172 -8.72 -4.72 -5.38
C GLN A 172 -10.05 -4.54 -4.64
N ARG A 173 -10.34 -5.37 -3.64
CA ARG A 173 -11.56 -5.24 -2.83
C ARG A 173 -11.60 -3.93 -2.07
N LEU A 174 -10.49 -3.50 -1.48
CA LEU A 174 -10.39 -2.21 -0.78
C LEU A 174 -10.65 -1.04 -1.73
N ILE A 175 -10.04 -1.04 -2.91
CA ILE A 175 -10.23 0.00 -3.93
C ILE A 175 -11.68 0.00 -4.43
N LEU A 176 -12.25 -1.16 -4.74
CA LEU A 176 -13.64 -1.26 -5.19
C LEU A 176 -14.62 -0.76 -4.12
N GLN A 177 -14.43 -1.17 -2.87
CA GLN A 177 -15.28 -0.71 -1.77
C GLN A 177 -15.21 0.81 -1.63
N TYR A 178 -14.01 1.39 -1.67
CA TYR A 178 -13.84 2.85 -1.66
C TYR A 178 -14.56 3.53 -2.82
N LEU A 179 -14.40 3.03 -4.05
CA LEU A 179 -15.06 3.61 -5.21
C LEU A 179 -16.58 3.57 -5.10
N VAL A 180 -17.14 2.52 -4.50
CA VAL A 180 -18.60 2.41 -4.27
C VAL A 180 -19.08 3.38 -3.20
N ASP A 181 -18.34 3.54 -2.11
CA ASP A 181 -18.70 4.41 -0.99
C ASP A 181 -18.62 5.89 -1.35
N TYR A 182 -17.70 6.26 -2.24
CA TYR A 182 -17.44 7.64 -2.66
C TYR A 182 -17.85 7.94 -4.11
N ASN A 183 -18.64 7.06 -4.73
CA ASN A 183 -19.07 7.19 -6.13
C ASN A 183 -19.76 8.53 -6.42
N ASP A 184 -20.52 9.04 -5.45
CA ASP A 184 -21.32 10.26 -5.61
C ASP A 184 -20.55 11.53 -5.21
N THR A 185 -19.32 11.38 -4.72
CA THR A 185 -18.44 12.47 -4.27
C THR A 185 -17.04 12.32 -4.87
N PRO A 186 -16.89 12.34 -6.21
CA PRO A 186 -15.58 12.22 -6.83
C PRO A 186 -14.69 13.41 -6.44
N ILE A 187 -13.39 13.16 -6.25
CA ILE A 187 -12.41 14.20 -6.00
C ILE A 187 -11.81 14.63 -7.35
N PRO A 188 -12.19 15.78 -7.92
CA PRO A 188 -11.61 16.25 -9.17
C PRO A 188 -10.14 16.63 -8.96
N LEU A 189 -9.27 16.10 -9.82
CA LEU A 189 -7.82 16.34 -9.80
C LEU A 189 -7.40 17.30 -10.91
N ASP A 190 -6.38 18.09 -10.64
CA ASP A 190 -5.72 18.94 -11.64
C ASP A 190 -4.40 18.28 -12.09
N PRO A 191 -4.37 17.58 -13.24
CA PRO A 191 -3.17 16.89 -13.70
C PRO A 191 -2.06 17.85 -14.16
N ASN A 192 -2.38 19.12 -14.42
CA ASN A 192 -1.41 20.10 -14.93
C ASN A 192 -0.73 20.89 -13.81
N ARG A 193 -1.20 20.76 -12.56
CA ARG A 193 -0.70 21.52 -11.42
C ARG A 193 -0.49 20.59 -10.24
N LEU A 194 0.66 19.94 -10.23
CA LEU A 194 1.10 19.06 -9.15
C LEU A 194 1.62 19.89 -7.96
N ARG A 195 1.69 19.24 -6.79
CA ARG A 195 2.28 19.82 -5.59
C ARG A 195 3.79 19.99 -5.76
N PRO A 196 4.41 21.04 -5.19
CA PRO A 196 5.84 21.24 -5.34
C PRO A 196 6.63 20.13 -4.63
N ILE A 197 7.55 19.49 -5.34
CA ILE A 197 8.46 18.47 -4.80
C ILE A 197 9.86 19.06 -4.55
N PRO A 198 10.58 18.60 -3.51
CA PRO A 198 11.97 18.98 -3.31
C PRO A 198 12.81 18.62 -4.54
N LYS A 199 13.65 19.55 -5.00
CA LYS A 199 14.70 19.21 -5.96
C LYS A 199 15.69 18.30 -5.25
N LEU A 200 15.90 17.09 -5.76
CA LEU A 200 17.00 16.23 -5.33
C LEU A 200 18.31 17.01 -5.45
N GLN A 201 18.91 17.38 -4.31
CA GLN A 201 20.32 17.75 -4.31
C GLN A 201 21.10 16.48 -4.60
N ARG A 202 21.42 16.23 -5.87
CA ARG A 202 22.43 15.24 -6.21
C ARG A 202 23.75 15.77 -5.67
N SER A 203 24.19 15.26 -4.53
CA SER A 203 25.59 15.32 -4.15
C SER A 203 26.35 14.58 -5.25
N ILE A 204 27.02 15.34 -6.12
CA ILE A 204 28.04 14.80 -7.00
C ILE A 204 29.13 14.30 -6.07
N VAL A 205 29.16 12.99 -5.84
CA VAL A 205 30.32 12.34 -5.24
C VAL A 205 31.41 12.44 -6.30
N ALA A 206 32.35 13.34 -6.07
CA ALA A 206 33.56 13.52 -6.88
C ALA A 206 34.60 12.45 -6.54
#